data_AF-A0A2D4YY59-F1
#
_entry.id   AF-A0A2D4YY59-F1
#
_cell.length_a   1.000
_cell.length_b   1.000
_cell.length_c   1.000
_cell.angle_alpha   90.00
_cell.angle_beta   90.00
_cell.angle_gamma   90.00
#
_symmetry.space_group_name_H-M   'P 1'
#
loop_
_entity.id
_entity.type
_entity.pdbx_description
1 polymer ?
#
loop_
_entity_poly.entity_id
_entity_poly.type
_entity_poly.pdbx_seq_one_letter_code
_entity_poly.pdbx_strand_id
1 'polypeptide(L)' 'MRHRAEIRCIRMSFSLPGLHLWQFRIVLIGGQVILEANGDQGQNLSTILSPGSSRVRCGYELVRSPQCALIHNSSPF' A
#
# COMPACT_ATOMS: atom_id res chain seq x y z
N MET A 1 8.16 1.18 32.22
CA MET A 1 8.25 0.01 31.33
C MET A 1 7.55 0.34 30.02
N ARG A 2 8.31 0.64 28.94
CA ARG A 2 7.71 0.95 27.63
C ARG A 2 7.34 -0.38 26.96
N HIS A 3 6.05 -0.71 26.89
CA HIS A 3 5.57 -1.79 26.02
C HIS A 3 5.79 -1.36 24.58
N ARG A 4 6.95 -1.73 24.04
CA ARG A 4 7.20 -1.72 22.61
C ARG A 4 6.34 -2.86 22.07
N ALA A 5 5.09 -2.58 21.71
CA ALA A 5 4.31 -3.51 20.92
C ALA A 5 5.14 -3.78 19.65
N GLU A 6 5.71 -4.98 19.55
CA GLU A 6 6.18 -5.49 18.27
C GLU A 6 4.95 -5.54 17.37
N ILE A 7 4.77 -4.49 16.58
CA ILE A 7 3.87 -4.52 15.43
C ILE A 7 4.48 -5.60 14.52
N ARG A 8 4.00 -6.84 14.65
CA ARG A 8 4.26 -7.89 13.67
C ARG A 8 3.59 -7.43 12.39
N CYS A 9 4.33 -6.65 11.60
CA CYS A 9 3.90 -6.25 10.28
C CYS A 9 3.97 -7.50 9.41
N ILE A 10 2.85 -8.21 9.27
CA ILE A 10 2.73 -9.33 8.34
C ILE A 10 2.80 -8.73 6.94
N ARG A 11 4.02 -8.64 6.40
CA ARG A 11 4.29 -8.00 5.12
C ARG A 11 4.04 -9.00 3.99
N MET A 12 2.78 -9.13 3.58
CA MET A 12 2.42 -9.89 2.38
C MET A 12 2.52 -8.98 1.16
N SER A 13 3.57 -9.16 0.37
CA SER A 13 3.75 -8.47 -0.90
C SER A 13 3.19 -9.30 -2.06
N PHE A 14 2.65 -8.63 -3.08
CA PHE A 14 2.14 -9.28 -4.30
C PHE A 14 2.20 -8.32 -5.50
N SER A 15 2.06 -8.90 -6.70
CA SER A 15 1.95 -8.17 -7.96
C SER A 15 0.56 -8.39 -8.58
N LEU A 16 0.14 -7.45 -9.40
CA LEU A 16 -1.12 -7.53 -10.15
C LEU A 16 -0.84 -7.57 -11.66
N PRO A 17 -1.49 -8.47 -12.42
CA PRO A 17 -1.38 -8.49 -13.87
C PRO A 17 -1.67 -7.12 -14.49
N GLY A 18 -0.81 -6.65 -15.41
CA GLY A 18 -0.98 -5.35 -16.07
C GLY A 18 -0.55 -4.13 -15.23
N LEU A 19 -0.15 -4.30 -13.97
CA LEU A 19 0.40 -3.25 -13.10
C LEU A 19 1.84 -3.56 -12.69
N HIS A 20 2.70 -3.89 -13.66
CA HIS A 20 4.08 -4.32 -13.43
C HIS A 20 4.99 -3.25 -12.80
N LEU A 21 4.62 -1.97 -12.95
CA LEU A 21 5.34 -0.84 -12.35
C LEU A 21 5.00 -0.65 -10.85
N TRP A 22 4.06 -1.43 -10.31
CA TRP A 22 3.55 -1.30 -8.95
C TRP A 22 3.83 -2.54 -8.12
N GLN A 23 4.36 -2.32 -6.92
CA GLN A 23 4.49 -3.36 -5.90
C GLN A 23 3.46 -3.15 -4.78
N PHE A 24 2.62 -4.15 -4.57
CA PHE A 24 1.56 -4.10 -3.57
C PHE A 24 1.99 -4.80 -2.30
N ARG A 25 1.57 -4.26 -1.16
CA ARG A 25 1.73 -4.93 0.14
C ARG A 25 0.59 -4.62 1.07
N ILE A 26 0.33 -5.55 1.98
CA ILE A 26 -0.63 -5.35 3.07
C ILE A 26 0.15 -5.06 4.33
N VAL A 27 -0.28 -4.05 5.08
CA VAL A 27 0.27 -3.72 6.39
C VAL A 27 -0.84 -3.56 7.41
N LEU A 28 -0.53 -3.87 8.67
CA LEU A 28 -1.43 -3.72 9.82
C LEU A 28 -0.95 -2.52 10.64
N ILE A 29 -1.75 -1.46 10.70
CA ILE A 29 -1.42 -0.23 11.43
C ILE A 29 -2.63 0.16 12.28
N GLY A 30 -2.45 0.27 13.60
CA GLY A 30 -3.53 0.70 14.51
C GLY A 30 -4.78 -0.18 14.48
N GLY A 31 -4.65 -1.48 14.16
CA GLY A 31 -5.79 -2.39 13.99
C GLY A 31 -6.49 -2.32 12.63
N GLN A 32 -6.03 -1.45 11.73
CA GLN A 32 -6.53 -1.35 10.36
C GLN A 32 -5.67 -2.16 9.41
N VAL A 33 -6.30 -2.77 8.41
CA VAL A 33 -5.62 -3.43 7.28
C VAL A 33 -5.47 -2.39 6.18
N ILE A 34 -4.24 -2.09 5.81
CA ILE A 34 -3.93 -1.11 4.76
C ILE A 34 -3.31 -1.83 3.58
N LEU A 35 -3.80 -1.53 2.38
CA LEU A 35 -3.16 -1.88 1.12
C LEU A 35 -2.30 -0.70 0.68
N GLU A 36 -1.00 -0.93 0.55
CA GLU A 36 -0.07 0.03 -0.03
C GLU A 36 0.35 -0.42 -1.42
N ALA A 37 0.48 0.53 -2.34
CA ALA A 37 1.05 0.33 -3.66
C ALA A 37 2.23 1.30 -3.84
N ASN A 38 3.39 0.75 -4.18
CA ASN A 38 4.60 1.53 -4.42
C ASN A 38 4.91 1.48 -5.92
N GLY A 39 4.93 2.64 -6.57
CA GLY A 39 5.35 2.79 -7.95
C GLY A 39 6.88 2.84 -8.05
N ASP A 40 7.41 2.37 -9.17
CA ASP A 40 8.83 2.44 -9.52
C ASP A 40 9.40 3.88 -9.52
N GLN A 41 8.58 4.88 -9.86
CA GLN A 41 8.93 6.29 -9.86
C GLN A 41 8.78 6.97 -8.47
N GLY A 42 8.77 6.21 -7.38
CA GLY A 42 8.68 6.76 -6.01
C GLY A 42 7.28 7.21 -5.59
N GLN A 43 6.26 6.85 -6.36
CA GLN A 43 4.85 7.08 -6.00
C GLN A 43 4.44 6.12 -4.88
N ASN A 44 3.76 6.63 -3.85
CA ASN A 44 3.16 5.79 -2.83
C ASN A 44 1.66 6.07 -2.72
N LEU A 45 0.87 5.02 -2.85
CA LEU A 45 -0.57 5.03 -2.69
C LEU A 45 -0.94 4.10 -1.54
N SER A 46 -1.99 4.45 -0.80
CA SER A 46 -2.54 3.58 0.23
C SER A 46 -4.05 3.69 0.31
N THR A 47 -4.69 2.61 0.75
CA THR A 47 -6.11 2.60 1.09
C THR A 47 -6.38 1.61 2.22
N ILE A 48 -7.43 1.87 2.99
CA ILE A 48 -7.88 0.95 4.03
C ILE A 48 -8.69 -0.16 3.37
N LEU A 49 -8.32 -1.41 3.63
CA LEU A 49 -9.10 -2.57 3.25
C LEU A 49 -10.16 -2.84 4.31
N SER A 50 -11.42 -2.82 3.90
CA SER A 50 -12.50 -3.28 4.77
C SER A 50 -12.46 -4.81 4.92
N PRO A 51 -12.94 -5.36 6.04
CA PRO A 51 -13.07 -6.80 6.20
C PRO A 51 -13.88 -7.42 5.05
N GLY A 52 -13.37 -8.49 4.45
CA GLY A 52 -14.01 -9.17 3.33
C GLY A 52 -13.80 -8.50 1.96
N SER A 53 -13.16 -7.33 1.87
CA SER A 53 -12.82 -6.72 0.59
C SER A 53 -11.79 -7.52 -0.19
N SER A 54 -11.93 -7.55 -1.52
CA SER A 54 -10.96 -8.19 -2.41
C SER A 54 -9.71 -7.31 -2.57
N ARG A 55 -8.58 -7.80 -2.06
CA ARG A 55 -7.27 -7.15 -2.16
C ARG A 55 -6.86 -6.86 -3.61
N VAL A 56 -7.18 -7.77 -4.52
CA VAL A 56 -6.89 -7.65 -5.96
C VAL A 56 -7.67 -6.50 -6.57
N ARG A 57 -8.99 -6.47 -6.36
CA ARG A 57 -9.86 -5.41 -6.88
C ARG A 57 -9.46 -4.05 -6.31
N CYS A 58 -9.25 -3.97 -4.99
CA CYS A 58 -8.82 -2.73 -4.34
C CYS A 58 -7.45 -2.25 -4.87
N GLY A 59 -6.53 -3.16 -5.21
CA GLY A 59 -5.25 -2.77 -5.81
C GLY A 59 -5.38 -2.14 -7.19
N TYR A 60 -6.25 -2.69 -8.05
CA TYR A 60 -6.56 -2.07 -9.34
C TYR A 60 -7.26 -0.71 -9.17
N GLU A 61 -8.25 -0.61 -8.29
CA GLU A 61 -8.96 0.64 -8.02
C GLU A 61 -8.03 1.71 -7.44
N LEU A 62 -7.13 1.33 -6.53
CA LEU A 62 -6.16 2.24 -5.92
C LEU A 62 -5.27 2.92 -6.97
N VAL A 63 -4.77 2.17 -7.96
CA VAL A 63 -3.95 2.72 -9.04
C VAL A 63 -4.80 3.46 -10.08
N ARG A 64 -6.00 2.97 -10.41
CA ARG A 64 -6.87 3.57 -11.44
C ARG A 64 -7.51 4.89 -10.99
N SER A 65 -7.79 5.03 -9.71
CA SER A 65 -8.49 6.20 -9.15
C SER A 65 -7.94 6.56 -7.78
N PRO A 66 -6.67 7.02 -7.70
CA PRO A 66 -6.06 7.41 -6.45
C PRO A 66 -6.80 8.62 -5.86
N GLN A 67 -7.22 8.50 -4.60
CA GLN A 67 -7.90 9.59 -3.89
C GLN A 67 -6.89 10.64 -3.39
N CYS A 68 -5.71 10.20 -2.96
CA CYS A 68 -4.55 11.01 -2.60
C CYS A 68 -3.29 10.22 -2.94
N ALA A 69 -2.29 10.87 -3.55
CA ALA A 69 -1.01 10.27 -3.85
C ALA A 69 0.11 11.07 -3.18
N LEU A 70 0.98 10.41 -2.41
CA LEU A 70 2.22 11.04 -1.99
C LEU A 70 3.23 10.88 -3.14
N ILE A 71 3.45 11.97 -3.86
CA ILE A 71 4.43 12.03 -4.94
C ILE A 71 5.74 12.51 -4.33
N HIS A 72 6.69 11.59 -4.14
CA HIS A 72 8.06 12.00 -3.84
C HIS A 72 8.70 12.51 -5.13
N ASN A 73 8.64 13.82 -5.35
CA ASN A 73 9.57 14.47 -6.27
C ASN A 73 10.97 14.41 -5.64
N SER A 74 11.71 13.33 -5.88
CA SER A 74 13.17 13.40 -5.77
C SER A 74 13.67 14.30 -6.90
N SER A 75 13.68 15.62 -6.64
CA SER A 75 14.40 16.59 -7.47
C SER A 75 15.85 16.11 -7.62
N PRO A 76 16.40 16.02 -8.84
CA PRO A 76 17.83 15.84 -9.04
C PRO A 76 18.62 17.17 -8.95
N PHE A 77 17.98 18.27 -8.55
CA PHE A 77 18.61 19.55 -8.26
C PHE A 77 18.59 19.82 -6.76
#